data_AF-A0A2V7Q0I6-F1
#
_entry.id   AF-A0A2V7Q0I6-F1
#
_cell.length_a   1.000
_cell.length_b   1.000
_cell.length_c   1.000
_cell.angle_alpha   90.00
_cell.angle_beta   90.00
_cell.angle_gamma   90.00
#
_symmetry.space_group_name_H-M   'P 1'
#
loop_
_entity.id
_entity.type
_entity.pdbx_description
1 polymer ?
#
loop_
_entity_poly.entity_id
_entity_poly.type
_entity_poly.pdbx_seq_one_letter_code
_entity_poly.pdbx_strand_id
1 'polypeptide(L)'
;MKRAAIIVLDGLGIGSCPDQAVYGDAGSDTLGNVARAVGGLRLPNLERLGLGLCRPILGLTPGFHPGLGPGVSGAPVGLSDPGRKPGVGPTAAYGVALPKSQGKDSTTGHWEICGVILERPFRTYPSGFPTSLLDEFARRTARGWLGNKAASGTRIIAELGEEHQRTGKWIVYTSADSVFQVAAHEETVGLEELYRACAIARDLLVGEHAVSRVIARPFTGKPGAYQRTPRRRDFSIEPVGTTLLDRLAAAGIPRLGIGKVDDLFAGRNIASEHTATNADAYRMIERALDDTVAGFIFVNVIEFDQTWGHRNDVPGFHEGLKQLDAWIPRLEARIKGDDLIIFTADHGNDPTTPSTDHSREAVPILALGPRVRPTALGERSTFADMGATVAEYFGVAPPLAAGTSFLSGVWA
;
A
#
# COMPACT_ATOMS: atom_id res chain seq x y z
N MET A 1 13.22 6.17 -25.28
CA MET A 1 13.48 6.72 -23.93
C MET A 1 12.85 5.78 -22.92
N LYS A 2 13.40 5.64 -21.71
CA LYS A 2 13.03 4.61 -20.74
C LYS A 2 12.01 5.13 -19.72
N ARG A 3 10.90 4.41 -19.53
CA ARG A 3 9.94 4.64 -18.46
C ARG A 3 9.68 3.35 -17.72
N ALA A 4 9.61 3.44 -16.40
CA ALA A 4 9.13 2.34 -15.58
C ALA A 4 8.03 2.81 -14.65
N ALA A 5 7.08 1.94 -14.35
CA ALA A 5 6.09 2.19 -13.32
C ALA A 5 5.96 1.02 -12.37
N ILE A 6 5.80 1.31 -11.08
CA ILE A 6 5.27 0.36 -10.10
C ILE A 6 3.89 0.87 -9.69
N ILE A 7 2.87 0.04 -9.90
CA ILE A 7 1.48 0.32 -9.53
C ILE A 7 1.12 -0.62 -8.38
N VAL A 8 1.06 -0.05 -7.17
CA VAL A 8 0.68 -0.76 -5.95
C VAL A 8 -0.84 -0.66 -5.76
N LEU A 9 -1.50 -1.81 -5.82
CA LEU A 9 -2.91 -2.01 -5.51
C LEU A 9 -3.01 -2.28 -4.01
N ASP A 10 -3.17 -1.21 -3.23
CA ASP A 10 -2.98 -1.20 -1.77
C ASP A 10 -3.86 -2.25 -1.08
N GLY A 11 -3.27 -3.15 -0.29
CA GLY A 11 -3.99 -4.23 0.38
C GLY A 11 -4.46 -5.40 -0.50
N LEU A 12 -4.11 -5.46 -1.79
CA LEU A 12 -4.51 -6.55 -2.69
C LEU A 12 -3.62 -7.81 -2.56
N GLY A 13 -3.67 -8.46 -1.40
CA GLY A 13 -2.97 -9.71 -1.11
C GLY A 13 -3.43 -10.90 -1.97
N ILE A 14 -2.55 -11.90 -2.11
CA ILE A 14 -2.80 -13.15 -2.85
C ILE A 14 -2.53 -14.39 -1.98
N GLY A 15 -2.87 -14.32 -0.70
CA GLY A 15 -2.85 -15.50 0.17
C GLY A 15 -1.55 -15.72 0.91
N SER A 16 -1.36 -16.96 1.34
CA SER A 16 -0.49 -17.30 2.46
C SER A 16 0.97 -16.89 2.34
N CYS A 17 1.52 -16.48 3.48
CA CYS A 17 2.95 -16.37 3.75
C CYS A 17 3.34 -17.36 4.86
N PRO A 18 4.60 -17.84 4.90
CA PRO A 18 5.06 -18.78 5.92
C PRO A 18 4.87 -18.28 7.37
N ASP A 19 4.89 -16.97 7.59
CA ASP A 19 4.87 -16.32 8.91
C ASP A 19 3.49 -15.77 9.32
N GLN A 20 2.43 -15.99 8.54
CA GLN A 20 1.06 -15.47 8.80
C GLN A 20 0.57 -15.64 10.24
N ALA A 21 0.77 -16.84 10.80
CA ALA A 21 0.29 -17.18 12.13
C ALA A 21 0.92 -16.32 13.23
N VAL A 22 2.14 -15.81 13.03
CA VAL A 22 2.83 -14.91 13.98
C VAL A 22 2.08 -13.58 14.12
N TYR A 23 1.38 -13.15 13.07
CA TYR A 23 0.62 -11.91 13.02
C TYR A 23 -0.86 -12.09 13.37
N GLY A 24 -1.29 -13.33 13.68
CA GLY A 24 -2.71 -13.65 13.89
C GLY A 24 -3.52 -13.77 12.59
N ASP A 25 -2.86 -13.81 11.43
CA ASP A 25 -3.48 -13.74 10.10
C ASP A 25 -3.58 -15.13 9.44
N ALA A 26 -3.66 -16.19 10.25
CA ALA A 26 -3.76 -17.56 9.75
C ALA A 26 -5.06 -17.75 8.95
N GLY A 27 -4.93 -18.10 7.66
CA GLY A 27 -6.06 -18.29 6.76
C GLY A 27 -6.48 -17.03 5.97
N SER A 28 -5.82 -15.89 6.20
CA SER A 28 -6.01 -14.71 5.36
C SER A 28 -5.53 -14.98 3.93
N ASP A 29 -6.41 -14.67 2.98
CA ASP A 29 -6.18 -14.81 1.54
C ASP A 29 -7.11 -13.83 0.83
N THR A 30 -6.69 -12.58 0.69
CA THR A 30 -7.53 -11.48 0.22
C THR A 30 -8.18 -11.83 -1.13
N LEU A 31 -7.39 -12.05 -2.19
CA LEU A 31 -7.93 -12.40 -3.51
C LEU A 31 -8.68 -13.74 -3.52
N GLY A 32 -8.14 -14.78 -2.87
CA GLY A 32 -8.75 -16.11 -2.92
C GLY A 32 -10.03 -16.22 -2.08
N ASN A 33 -10.11 -15.56 -0.93
CA ASN A 33 -11.30 -15.50 -0.08
C ASN A 33 -12.38 -14.62 -0.72
N VAL A 34 -12.04 -13.46 -1.29
CA VAL A 34 -13.00 -12.66 -2.07
C VAL A 34 -13.55 -13.49 -3.24
N ALA A 35 -12.68 -14.18 -3.99
CA ALA A 35 -13.11 -15.05 -5.07
C ALA A 35 -14.09 -16.13 -4.59
N ARG A 36 -13.80 -16.79 -3.47
CA ARG A 36 -14.69 -17.80 -2.88
C ARG A 36 -16.02 -17.20 -2.39
N ALA A 37 -15.99 -16.04 -1.76
CA ALA A 37 -17.17 -15.36 -1.22
C ALA A 37 -18.16 -14.93 -2.32
N VAL A 38 -17.67 -14.56 -3.51
CA VAL A 38 -18.52 -14.13 -4.64
C VAL A 38 -18.84 -15.24 -5.64
N GLY A 39 -18.45 -16.49 -5.35
CA GLY A 39 -18.71 -17.64 -6.22
C GLY A 39 -17.79 -17.73 -7.46
N GLY A 40 -16.67 -17.04 -7.43
CA GLY A 40 -15.64 -17.01 -8.47
C GLY A 40 -15.52 -15.64 -9.15
N LEU A 41 -14.29 -15.24 -9.46
CA LEU A 41 -13.99 -13.97 -10.13
C LEU A 41 -14.12 -14.11 -11.65
N ARG A 42 -14.56 -13.03 -12.31
CA ARG A 42 -14.57 -12.89 -13.77
C ARG A 42 -13.76 -11.66 -14.17
N LEU A 43 -12.45 -11.84 -14.30
CA LEU A 43 -11.48 -10.78 -14.61
C LEU A 43 -10.69 -11.16 -15.88
N PRO A 44 -11.28 -11.07 -17.08
CA PRO A 44 -10.66 -11.57 -18.30
C PRO A 44 -9.32 -10.90 -18.65
N ASN A 45 -9.12 -9.62 -18.33
CA ASN A 45 -7.86 -8.94 -18.64
C ASN A 45 -6.77 -9.32 -17.65
N LEU A 46 -7.06 -9.35 -16.34
CA LEU A 46 -6.12 -9.79 -15.32
C LEU A 46 -5.80 -11.29 -15.44
N GLU A 47 -6.77 -12.11 -15.85
CA GLU A 47 -6.54 -13.52 -16.22
C GLU A 47 -5.56 -13.63 -17.39
N ARG A 48 -5.76 -12.85 -18.47
CA ARG A 48 -4.84 -12.79 -19.62
C ARG A 48 -3.46 -12.26 -19.25
N LEU A 49 -3.34 -11.35 -18.29
CA LEU A 49 -2.03 -10.93 -17.77
C LEU A 49 -1.35 -12.07 -17.01
N GLY A 50 -2.11 -12.95 -16.37
CA GLY A 50 -1.60 -14.13 -15.68
C GLY A 50 -1.90 -14.17 -14.18
N LEU A 51 -2.84 -13.36 -13.68
CA LEU A 51 -3.15 -13.29 -12.24
C LEU A 51 -3.51 -14.67 -11.64
N GLY A 52 -4.32 -15.46 -12.35
CA GLY A 52 -4.69 -16.83 -11.93
C GLY A 52 -3.54 -17.85 -12.01
N LEU A 53 -2.40 -17.47 -12.60
CA LEU A 53 -1.17 -18.27 -12.63
C LEU A 53 -0.18 -17.86 -11.54
N CYS A 54 -0.37 -16.70 -10.89
CA CYS A 54 0.41 -16.33 -9.72
C CYS A 54 0.12 -17.32 -8.58
N ARG A 55 -1.17 -17.54 -8.29
CA ARG A 55 -1.70 -18.58 -7.40
C ARG A 55 -3.12 -18.98 -7.83
N PRO A 56 -3.62 -20.17 -7.45
CA PRO A 56 -4.98 -20.61 -7.78
C PRO A 56 -6.03 -19.66 -7.19
N ILE A 57 -6.87 -19.06 -8.05
CA ILE A 57 -7.96 -18.16 -7.65
C ILE A 57 -9.25 -18.66 -8.32
N LEU A 58 -10.31 -18.84 -7.52
CA LEU A 58 -11.58 -19.35 -8.03
C LEU A 58 -12.14 -18.42 -9.13
N GLY A 59 -12.47 -19.01 -10.28
CA GLY A 59 -13.00 -18.27 -11.43
C GLY A 59 -11.94 -17.71 -12.39
N LEU A 60 -10.65 -17.76 -12.06
CA LEU A 60 -9.57 -17.45 -12.99
C LEU A 60 -8.93 -18.76 -13.46
N THR A 61 -9.05 -19.06 -14.75
CA THR A 61 -8.55 -20.29 -15.36
C THR A 61 -7.05 -20.15 -15.57
N PRO A 62 -6.25 -21.15 -15.18
CA PRO A 62 -4.86 -21.25 -15.63
C PRO A 62 -4.86 -21.31 -17.16
N GLY A 63 -4.35 -20.26 -17.83
CA GLY A 63 -4.30 -20.19 -19.29
C GLY A 63 -3.47 -21.34 -19.89
N PHE A 64 -3.99 -21.97 -20.95
CA PHE A 64 -3.22 -22.94 -21.74
C PHE A 64 -2.27 -22.20 -22.67
N HIS A 65 -0.97 -22.52 -22.64
CA HIS A 65 0.03 -21.96 -23.56
C HIS A 65 0.52 -23.06 -24.51
N PRO A 66 0.48 -22.87 -25.85
CA PRO A 66 0.93 -23.89 -26.82
C PRO A 66 2.46 -24.12 -26.86
N GLY A 67 3.22 -23.57 -25.91
CA GLY A 67 4.67 -23.68 -25.81
C GLY A 67 5.20 -24.11 -24.43
N LEU A 68 4.33 -24.23 -23.42
CA LEU A 68 4.66 -24.80 -22.12
C LEU A 68 4.00 -26.18 -22.08
N GLY A 69 4.80 -27.23 -22.12
CA GLY A 69 4.31 -28.60 -22.13
C GLY A 69 3.39 -28.91 -20.93
N PRO A 70 2.60 -30.01 -21.01
CA PRO A 70 1.68 -30.39 -19.94
C PRO A 70 2.48 -30.80 -18.70
N GLY A 71 2.73 -29.85 -17.78
CA GLY A 71 3.65 -30.09 -16.67
C GLY A 71 3.45 -29.26 -15.40
N VAL A 72 2.45 -28.38 -15.33
CA VAL A 72 2.11 -27.67 -14.09
C VAL A 72 0.75 -28.15 -13.56
N SER A 73 0.62 -29.47 -13.37
CA SER A 73 -0.54 -30.07 -12.72
C SER A 73 -0.22 -30.38 -11.26
N GLY A 74 -0.67 -29.51 -10.36
CA GLY A 74 -0.56 -29.72 -8.91
C GLY A 74 -1.57 -28.98 -8.04
N ALA A 75 -2.33 -28.02 -8.59
CA ALA A 75 -3.38 -27.34 -7.82
C ALA A 75 -4.75 -28.01 -8.03
N PRO A 76 -5.61 -28.10 -6.99
CA PRO A 76 -6.96 -28.64 -7.13
C PRO A 76 -7.71 -27.81 -8.16
N VAL A 77 -8.33 -28.49 -9.12
CA VAL A 77 -9.16 -27.92 -10.17
C VAL A 77 -10.38 -27.25 -9.52
N GLY A 78 -10.27 -25.96 -9.20
CA GLY A 78 -11.41 -25.13 -8.86
C GLY A 78 -12.25 -24.94 -10.12
N LEU A 79 -13.37 -25.65 -10.18
CA LEU A 79 -14.49 -25.55 -11.13
C LEU A 79 -14.27 -24.52 -12.25
N SER A 80 -13.67 -24.96 -13.35
CA SER A 80 -13.67 -24.21 -14.60
C SER A 80 -15.10 -23.99 -15.05
N ASP A 81 -15.50 -22.72 -15.27
CA ASP A 81 -16.81 -22.38 -15.85
C ASP A 81 -16.95 -23.07 -17.22
N PRO A 82 -17.88 -24.03 -17.39
CA PRO A 82 -17.99 -24.85 -18.60
C PRO A 82 -18.26 -24.05 -19.89
N GLY A 83 -18.61 -22.76 -19.79
CA GLY A 83 -18.86 -21.87 -20.91
C GLY A 83 -17.73 -20.91 -21.28
N ARG A 84 -16.62 -20.86 -20.51
CA ARG A 84 -15.55 -19.87 -20.72
C ARG A 84 -14.47 -20.41 -21.69
N LYS A 85 -14.27 -19.72 -22.82
CA LYS A 85 -13.11 -20.00 -23.69
C LYS A 85 -11.81 -19.68 -22.92
N PRO A 86 -10.77 -20.54 -22.96
CA PRO A 86 -9.49 -20.22 -22.36
C PRO A 86 -8.96 -18.88 -22.88
N GLY A 87 -8.56 -17.98 -21.97
CA GLY A 87 -7.80 -16.80 -22.34
C GLY A 87 -6.47 -17.23 -22.97
N VAL A 88 -6.12 -16.63 -24.12
CA VAL A 88 -4.79 -16.77 -24.74
C VAL A 88 -3.78 -16.46 -23.63
N GLY A 89 -2.79 -17.36 -23.44
CA GLY A 89 -1.91 -17.46 -22.26
C GLY A 89 -1.27 -16.16 -21.77
N PRO A 90 -0.55 -16.20 -20.62
CA PRO A 90 -0.10 -15.00 -19.93
C PRO A 90 0.61 -14.05 -20.88
N THR A 91 0.27 -12.77 -20.77
CA THR A 91 0.86 -11.68 -21.55
C THR A 91 1.83 -10.82 -20.73
N ALA A 92 1.85 -11.02 -19.41
CA ALA A 92 2.84 -10.47 -18.49
C ALA A 92 3.79 -11.58 -18.00
N ALA A 93 4.95 -11.18 -17.49
CA ALA A 93 5.66 -12.02 -16.52
C ALA A 93 4.89 -12.01 -15.20
N TYR A 94 4.77 -13.16 -14.53
CA TYR A 94 3.83 -13.36 -13.43
C TYR A 94 4.44 -14.17 -12.29
N GLY A 95 4.03 -13.86 -11.06
CA GLY A 95 4.43 -14.60 -9.87
C GLY A 95 3.90 -13.93 -8.61
N VAL A 96 4.52 -14.25 -7.49
CA VAL A 96 4.21 -13.62 -6.19
C VAL A 96 5.50 -13.15 -5.52
N ALA A 97 5.40 -12.15 -4.65
CA ALA A 97 6.47 -11.82 -3.72
C ALA A 97 5.99 -12.04 -2.28
N LEU A 98 6.90 -12.51 -1.44
CA LEU A 98 6.71 -12.61 0.00
C LEU A 98 7.23 -11.34 0.69
N PRO A 99 6.58 -10.90 1.78
CA PRO A 99 7.13 -9.84 2.62
C PRO A 99 8.32 -10.38 3.42
N LYS A 100 9.39 -9.60 3.50
CA LYS A 100 10.58 -9.94 4.30
C LYS A 100 10.71 -9.07 5.55
N SER A 101 10.23 -7.84 5.49
CA SER A 101 10.17 -6.92 6.62
C SER A 101 9.18 -7.42 7.67
N GLN A 102 9.40 -7.08 8.93
CA GLN A 102 8.58 -7.56 10.05
C GLN A 102 7.29 -6.75 10.30
N GLY A 103 7.02 -5.72 9.50
CA GLY A 103 5.75 -4.98 9.51
C GLY A 103 4.80 -5.44 8.40
N LYS A 104 3.50 -5.21 8.59
CA LYS A 104 2.44 -5.46 7.60
C LYS A 104 1.64 -4.20 7.23
N ASP A 105 2.13 -3.03 7.64
CA ASP A 105 1.56 -1.73 7.28
C ASP A 105 2.07 -1.23 5.92
N SER A 106 1.34 -0.32 5.29
CA SER A 106 1.66 0.18 3.96
C SER A 106 3.02 0.86 3.87
N THR A 107 3.50 1.50 4.95
CA THR A 107 4.83 2.14 4.96
C THR A 107 5.91 1.09 4.84
N THR A 108 5.82 0.03 5.66
CA THR A 108 6.73 -1.11 5.58
C THR A 108 6.75 -1.75 4.19
N GLY A 109 5.58 -2.05 3.62
CA GLY A 109 5.49 -2.69 2.31
C GLY A 109 6.09 -1.85 1.19
N HIS A 110 5.79 -0.55 1.15
CA HIS A 110 6.34 0.36 0.13
C HIS A 110 7.85 0.59 0.29
N TRP A 111 8.35 0.69 1.52
CA TRP A 111 9.78 0.78 1.78
C TRP A 111 10.52 -0.48 1.34
N GLU A 112 9.92 -1.65 1.58
CA GLU A 112 10.46 -2.92 1.10
C GLU A 112 10.50 -2.98 -0.42
N ILE A 113 9.42 -2.61 -1.12
CA ILE A 113 9.39 -2.47 -2.59
C ILE A 113 10.59 -1.61 -3.07
N CYS A 114 10.92 -0.56 -2.33
CA CYS A 114 12.05 0.34 -2.62
C CYS A 114 13.40 -0.10 -2.05
N GLY A 115 13.55 -1.33 -1.56
CA GLY A 115 14.82 -1.92 -1.17
C GLY A 115 15.24 -1.73 0.29
N VAL A 116 14.31 -1.33 1.17
CA VAL A 116 14.55 -1.16 2.61
C VAL A 116 13.82 -2.24 3.40
N ILE A 117 14.57 -3.11 4.08
CA ILE A 117 14.02 -4.17 4.94
C ILE A 117 13.95 -3.67 6.38
N LEU A 118 12.77 -3.75 6.99
CA LEU A 118 12.58 -3.47 8.41
C LEU A 118 12.69 -4.76 9.22
N GLU A 119 13.72 -4.85 10.07
CA GLU A 119 13.91 -5.98 10.99
C GLU A 119 12.92 -5.98 12.16
N ARG A 120 12.19 -4.87 12.37
CA ARG A 120 11.18 -4.72 13.41
C ARG A 120 9.97 -3.97 12.84
N PRO A 121 8.73 -4.36 13.20
CA PRO A 121 7.55 -3.59 12.82
C PRO A 121 7.57 -2.22 13.50
N PHE A 122 6.82 -1.26 12.93
CA PHE A 122 6.50 -0.04 13.66
C PHE A 122 5.69 -0.36 14.92
N ARG A 123 5.94 0.40 16.00
CA ARG A 123 5.32 0.12 17.30
C ARG A 123 3.86 0.53 17.31
N THR A 124 2.98 -0.35 17.79
CA THR A 124 1.58 -0.02 18.10
C THR A 124 1.40 0.20 19.60
N TYR A 125 0.30 0.88 19.97
CA TYR A 125 0.03 1.29 21.36
C TYR A 125 -1.41 0.98 21.78
N PRO A 126 -1.85 -0.30 21.77
CA PRO A 126 -3.25 -0.66 22.05
C PRO A 126 -3.74 -0.18 23.43
N SER A 127 -2.84 -0.08 24.41
CA SER A 127 -3.12 0.41 25.76
C SER A 127 -2.73 1.88 25.99
N GLY A 128 -2.48 2.63 24.92
CA GLY A 128 -1.96 4.00 24.97
C GLY A 128 -0.44 4.07 25.02
N PHE A 129 0.07 5.29 24.85
CA PHE A 129 1.47 5.66 24.92
C PHE A 129 1.97 5.69 26.38
N PRO A 130 3.27 5.45 26.62
CA PRO A 130 3.87 5.67 27.93
C PRO A 130 3.62 7.09 28.44
N THR A 131 3.25 7.23 29.70
CA THR A 131 2.97 8.54 30.31
C THR A 131 4.18 9.46 30.24
N SER A 132 5.40 8.92 30.41
CA SER A 132 6.65 9.68 30.27
C SER A 132 6.79 10.35 28.89
N LEU A 133 6.38 9.66 27.82
CA LEU A 133 6.38 10.21 26.46
C LEU A 133 5.36 11.36 26.33
N LEU A 134 4.16 11.17 26.89
CA LEU A 134 3.11 12.19 26.84
C LEU A 134 3.40 13.40 27.72
N ASP A 135 4.06 13.20 28.85
CA ASP A 135 4.47 14.27 29.75
C ASP A 135 5.58 15.11 29.11
N GLU A 136 6.52 14.48 28.39
CA GLU A 136 7.51 15.19 27.59
C GLU A 136 6.87 15.95 26.42
N PHE A 137 5.91 15.34 25.71
CA PHE A 137 5.12 16.02 24.69
C PHE A 137 4.37 17.24 25.25
N ALA A 138 3.72 17.08 26.41
CA ALA A 138 3.02 18.17 27.08
C ALA A 138 3.97 19.28 27.52
N ARG A 139 5.15 18.93 28.03
CA ARG A 139 6.19 19.88 28.40
C ARG A 139 6.68 20.70 27.20
N ARG A 140 6.99 20.05 26.06
CA ARG A 140 7.49 20.74 24.85
C ARG A 140 6.42 21.57 24.16
N THR A 141 5.15 21.23 24.31
CA THR A 141 4.02 21.97 23.73
C THR A 141 3.35 22.96 24.70
N ALA A 142 3.79 23.01 25.96
CA ALA A 142 3.23 23.84 27.03
C ALA A 142 1.71 23.62 27.27
N ARG A 143 1.20 22.43 26.98
CA ARG A 143 -0.22 22.05 27.17
C ARG A 143 -0.31 20.61 27.67
N GLY A 144 -1.20 20.36 28.63
CA GLY A 144 -1.47 19.00 29.07
C GLY A 144 -2.13 18.14 27.99
N TRP A 145 -2.34 16.85 28.29
CA TRP A 145 -2.96 15.89 27.38
C TRP A 145 -4.22 15.24 27.99
N LEU A 146 -5.08 14.69 27.13
CA LEU A 146 -6.30 13.93 27.42
C LEU A 146 -6.32 12.66 26.55
N GLY A 147 -7.05 11.63 26.97
CA GLY A 147 -7.33 10.43 26.16
C GLY A 147 -6.35 9.28 26.39
N ASN A 148 -5.23 9.28 25.67
CA ASN A 148 -4.21 8.24 25.67
C ASN A 148 -4.74 6.79 25.55
N LYS A 149 -5.54 6.53 24.52
CA LYS A 149 -6.11 5.20 24.26
C LYS A 149 -6.33 4.95 22.77
N ALA A 150 -6.48 3.68 22.40
CA ALA A 150 -6.96 3.33 21.06
C ALA A 150 -8.44 3.71 20.92
N ALA A 151 -8.78 4.54 19.92
CA ALA A 151 -10.14 5.01 19.72
C ALA A 151 -10.39 5.49 18.28
N SER A 152 -11.65 5.41 17.84
CA SER A 152 -12.12 6.14 16.66
C SER A 152 -12.06 7.65 16.91
N GLY A 153 -11.60 8.41 15.91
CA GLY A 153 -11.53 9.87 15.98
C GLY A 153 -12.88 10.52 16.29
N THR A 154 -13.98 9.98 15.78
CA THR A 154 -15.32 10.51 16.09
C THR A 154 -15.70 10.28 17.55
N ARG A 155 -15.39 9.10 18.10
CA ARG A 155 -15.71 8.76 19.49
C ARG A 155 -14.88 9.57 20.48
N ILE A 156 -13.56 9.65 20.27
CA ILE A 156 -12.66 10.35 21.20
C ILE A 156 -12.92 11.86 21.24
N ILE A 157 -13.29 12.46 20.10
CA ILE A 157 -13.66 13.88 20.02
C ILE A 157 -15.02 14.11 20.68
N ALA A 158 -16.01 13.22 20.49
CA ALA A 158 -17.29 13.33 21.18
C ALA A 158 -17.14 13.21 22.70
N GLU A 159 -16.24 12.35 23.17
CA GLU A 159 -15.97 12.12 24.59
C GLU A 159 -15.19 13.27 25.24
N LEU A 160 -14.14 13.79 24.59
CA LEU A 160 -13.16 14.68 25.21
C LEU A 160 -13.17 16.11 24.65
N GLY A 161 -13.98 16.39 23.63
CA GLY A 161 -14.02 17.68 22.95
C GLY A 161 -14.40 18.84 23.86
N GLU A 162 -15.37 18.64 24.76
CA GLU A 162 -15.81 19.69 25.69
C GLU A 162 -14.72 20.02 26.72
N GLU A 163 -14.09 18.99 27.30
CA GLU A 163 -12.98 19.16 28.23
C GLU A 163 -11.75 19.79 27.55
N HIS A 164 -11.48 19.44 26.29
CA HIS A 164 -10.48 20.10 25.46
C HIS A 164 -10.80 21.58 25.29
N GLN A 165 -12.03 21.95 24.91
CA GLN A 165 -12.42 23.36 24.74
C GLN A 165 -12.30 24.16 26.04
N ARG A 166 -12.59 23.53 27.19
CA ARG A 166 -12.50 24.15 28.52
C ARG A 166 -11.05 24.37 28.99
N THR A 167 -10.14 23.44 28.67
CA THR A 167 -8.78 23.41 29.25
C THR A 167 -7.66 23.75 28.27
N GLY A 168 -7.92 23.63 26.96
CA GLY A 168 -6.92 23.74 25.91
C GLY A 168 -5.91 22.59 25.87
N LYS A 169 -6.13 21.48 26.60
CA LYS A 169 -5.26 20.29 26.58
C LYS A 169 -5.39 19.50 25.29
N TRP A 170 -4.32 18.92 24.77
CA TRP A 170 -4.36 18.08 23.57
C TRP A 170 -5.20 16.81 23.78
N ILE A 171 -6.05 16.45 22.81
CA ILE A 171 -6.63 15.11 22.77
C ILE A 171 -5.63 14.21 22.03
N VAL A 172 -4.97 13.31 22.75
CA VAL A 172 -4.00 12.36 22.19
C VAL A 172 -4.60 10.96 22.16
N TYR A 173 -4.52 10.28 21.02
CA TYR A 173 -5.06 8.93 20.85
C TYR A 173 -4.35 8.16 19.73
N THR A 174 -4.63 6.86 19.60
CA THR A 174 -4.07 5.96 18.58
C THR A 174 -5.17 5.11 17.92
N SER A 175 -4.83 4.37 16.86
CA SER A 175 -5.66 3.31 16.26
C SER A 175 -5.00 1.94 16.45
N ALA A 176 -5.50 0.92 15.73
CA ALA A 176 -4.83 -0.36 15.57
C ALA A 176 -3.46 -0.19 14.87
N ASP A 177 -3.36 0.77 13.96
CA ASP A 177 -2.12 1.10 13.25
C ASP A 177 -1.11 1.80 14.16
N SER A 178 0.13 1.83 13.68
CA SER A 178 1.22 2.58 14.31
C SER A 178 1.09 4.09 14.07
N VAL A 179 0.19 4.76 14.79
CA VAL A 179 -0.04 6.21 14.63
C VAL A 179 -0.18 6.95 15.95
N PHE A 180 0.27 8.21 15.99
CA PHE A 180 0.02 9.14 17.08
C PHE A 180 -0.88 10.27 16.59
N GLN A 181 -2.09 10.37 17.12
CA GLN A 181 -3.08 11.33 16.63
C GLN A 181 -3.30 12.43 17.67
N VAL A 182 -3.26 13.69 17.22
CA VAL A 182 -3.53 14.86 18.05
C VAL A 182 -4.76 15.56 17.51
N ALA A 183 -5.84 15.58 18.29
CA ALA A 183 -7.05 16.31 17.95
C ALA A 183 -7.16 17.61 18.77
N ALA A 184 -7.61 18.67 18.10
CA ALA A 184 -7.85 19.97 18.71
C ALA A 184 -8.99 20.71 18.00
N HIS A 185 -9.79 21.44 18.78
CA HIS A 185 -10.82 22.32 18.28
C HIS A 185 -10.18 23.59 17.74
N GLU A 186 -10.48 23.95 16.50
CA GLU A 186 -9.73 25.00 15.79
C GLU A 186 -9.86 26.40 16.41
N GLU A 187 -10.98 26.69 17.08
CA GLU A 187 -11.17 27.96 17.80
C GLU A 187 -10.52 27.96 19.18
N THR A 188 -10.19 26.79 19.74
CA THR A 188 -9.55 26.65 21.05
C THR A 188 -8.04 26.63 20.92
N VAL A 189 -7.54 25.88 19.94
CA VAL A 189 -6.13 25.81 19.60
C VAL A 189 -6.00 25.95 18.09
N GLY A 190 -5.33 27.03 17.68
CA GLY A 190 -5.20 27.37 16.27
C GLY A 190 -4.47 26.30 15.48
N LEU A 191 -4.79 26.19 14.20
CA LEU A 191 -4.29 25.13 13.31
C LEU A 191 -2.74 25.07 13.26
N GLU A 192 -2.07 26.21 13.17
CA GLU A 192 -0.61 26.28 13.14
C GLU A 192 0.02 25.79 14.46
N GLU A 193 -0.66 25.99 15.59
CA GLU A 193 -0.22 25.44 16.87
C GLU A 193 -0.38 23.93 16.91
N LEU A 194 -1.49 23.40 16.40
CA LEU A 194 -1.69 21.95 16.25
C LEU A 194 -0.62 21.32 15.34
N TYR A 195 -0.29 21.95 14.22
CA TYR A 195 0.76 21.46 13.32
C TYR A 195 2.14 21.47 13.97
N ARG A 196 2.49 22.54 14.71
CA ARG A 196 3.74 22.57 15.49
C ARG A 196 3.77 21.50 16.56
N ALA A 197 2.65 21.25 17.24
CA ALA A 197 2.56 20.15 18.21
C ALA A 197 2.79 18.80 17.54
N CYS A 198 2.17 18.53 16.39
CA CYS A 198 2.42 17.30 15.64
C CYS A 198 3.89 17.16 15.19
N ALA A 199 4.55 18.24 14.78
CA ALA A 199 5.98 18.22 14.46
C ALA A 199 6.83 17.88 15.69
N ILE A 200 6.52 18.46 16.86
CA ILE A 200 7.20 18.12 18.12
C ILE A 200 6.97 16.66 18.49
N ALA A 201 5.74 16.15 18.35
CA ALA A 201 5.46 14.73 18.57
C ALA A 201 6.26 13.85 17.61
N ARG A 202 6.41 14.27 16.34
CA ARG A 202 7.20 13.52 15.35
C ARG A 202 8.66 13.37 15.77
N ASP A 203 9.27 14.43 16.29
CA ASP A 203 10.63 14.43 16.84
C ASP A 203 10.79 13.50 18.05
N LEU A 204 9.75 13.39 18.88
CA LEU A 204 9.75 12.53 20.08
C LEU A 204 9.54 11.05 19.74
N LEU A 205 8.74 10.77 18.71
CA LEU A 205 8.36 9.42 18.31
C LEU A 205 9.41 8.83 17.37
N VAL A 206 10.60 8.57 17.90
CA VAL A 206 11.75 7.98 17.21
C VAL A 206 12.29 6.76 17.98
N GLY A 207 13.20 6.00 17.37
CA GLY A 207 13.82 4.84 18.01
C GLY A 207 12.77 3.81 18.45
N GLU A 208 12.81 3.38 19.72
CA GLU A 208 11.84 2.42 20.26
C GLU A 208 10.40 2.95 20.31
N HIS A 209 10.20 4.27 20.22
CA HIS A 209 8.89 4.89 20.22
C HIS A 209 8.37 5.25 18.82
N ALA A 210 9.13 4.88 17.78
CA ALA A 210 8.79 5.21 16.41
C ALA A 210 7.39 4.68 16.03
N VAL A 211 6.54 5.63 15.61
CA VAL A 211 5.30 5.34 14.90
C VAL A 211 5.41 5.72 13.43
N SER A 212 4.67 5.05 12.55
CA SER A 212 4.74 5.36 11.11
C SER A 212 4.28 6.79 10.81
N ARG A 213 3.20 7.26 11.46
CA ARG A 213 2.67 8.62 11.26
C ARG A 213 2.24 9.32 12.54
N VAL A 214 2.51 10.63 12.60
CA VAL A 214 1.81 11.55 13.51
C VAL A 214 0.73 12.28 12.71
N ILE A 215 -0.49 12.40 13.25
CA ILE A 215 -1.63 12.94 12.49
C ILE A 215 -2.30 14.08 13.24
N ALA A 216 -2.34 15.26 12.62
CA ALA A 216 -3.16 16.37 13.05
C ALA A 216 -4.63 16.12 12.71
N ARG A 217 -5.51 16.21 13.70
CA ARG A 217 -6.96 15.95 13.60
C ARG A 217 -7.76 17.16 14.08
N PRO A 218 -7.72 18.28 13.32
CA PRO A 218 -8.53 19.43 13.66
C PRO A 218 -10.03 19.11 13.58
N PHE A 219 -10.80 19.73 14.47
CA PHE A 219 -12.26 19.62 14.49
C PHE A 219 -12.92 20.95 14.84
N THR A 220 -14.20 21.06 14.51
CA THR A 220 -15.06 22.23 14.77
C THR A 220 -16.40 21.78 15.35
N GLY A 221 -17.19 22.73 15.85
CA GLY A 221 -18.56 22.50 16.31
C GLY A 221 -18.72 22.74 17.80
N LYS A 222 -19.77 22.17 18.37
CA LYS A 222 -20.15 22.34 19.79
C LYS A 222 -20.27 20.99 20.48
N PRO A 223 -20.25 20.92 21.82
CA PRO A 223 -20.52 19.68 22.55
C PRO A 223 -21.77 18.96 21.99
N GLY A 224 -21.63 17.67 21.71
CA GLY A 224 -22.66 16.83 21.07
C GLY A 224 -22.76 16.92 19.54
N ALA A 225 -22.04 17.85 18.89
CA ALA A 225 -22.11 18.08 17.44
C ALA A 225 -20.74 18.43 16.81
N TYR A 226 -19.66 17.81 17.29
CA TYR A 226 -18.32 18.02 16.72
C TYR A 226 -18.15 17.32 15.37
N GLN A 227 -17.36 17.94 14.49
CA GLN A 227 -17.02 17.42 13.17
C GLN A 227 -15.54 17.63 12.88
N ARG A 228 -14.86 16.59 12.39
CA ARG A 228 -13.47 16.70 11.90
C ARG A 228 -13.43 17.53 10.63
N THR A 229 -12.40 18.34 10.47
CA THR A 229 -12.25 19.20 9.28
C THR A 229 -11.33 18.53 8.25
N PRO A 230 -11.39 18.96 6.97
CA PRO A 230 -10.49 18.44 5.93
C PRO A 230 -9.04 18.92 6.09
N ARG A 231 -8.73 19.82 7.04
CA ARG A 231 -7.38 20.34 7.33
C ARG A 231 -6.49 19.36 8.08
N ARG A 232 -6.79 18.06 7.97
CA ARG A 232 -5.92 16.97 8.42
C ARG A 232 -4.54 17.15 7.80
N ARG A 233 -3.50 16.86 8.59
CA ARG A 233 -2.13 16.78 8.09
C ARG A 233 -1.40 15.61 8.74
N ASP A 234 -0.70 14.84 7.93
CA ASP A 234 0.09 13.69 8.36
C ASP A 234 1.57 14.07 8.36
N PHE A 235 2.30 13.56 9.34
CA PHE A 235 3.73 13.75 9.54
C PHE A 235 4.36 12.36 9.62
N SER A 236 4.71 11.85 8.46
CA SER A 236 5.27 10.51 8.30
C SER A 236 6.73 10.45 8.73
N ILE A 237 7.17 9.28 9.13
CA ILE A 237 8.59 8.99 9.34
C ILE A 237 9.30 8.84 7.99
N GLU A 238 10.56 9.29 7.91
CA GLU A 238 11.39 9.08 6.73
C GLU A 238 11.93 7.64 6.67
N PRO A 239 12.18 7.10 5.46
CA PRO A 239 12.89 5.83 5.28
C PRO A 239 14.20 5.76 6.07
N VAL A 240 14.37 4.69 6.84
CA VAL A 240 15.57 4.45 7.68
C VAL A 240 16.81 4.05 6.88
N GLY A 241 16.67 3.82 5.57
CA GLY A 241 17.73 3.40 4.66
C GLY A 241 17.66 4.10 3.31
N THR A 242 18.67 3.84 2.46
CA THR A 242 18.65 4.34 1.07
C THR A 242 17.64 3.54 0.25
N THR A 243 16.71 4.25 -0.37
CA THR A 243 15.63 3.71 -1.19
C THR A 243 15.96 3.74 -2.68
N LEU A 244 15.16 3.04 -3.49
CA LEU A 244 15.10 3.23 -4.94
C LEU A 244 14.95 4.71 -5.33
N LEU A 245 14.10 5.46 -4.61
CA LEU A 245 13.85 6.87 -4.90
C LEU A 245 15.11 7.72 -4.73
N ASP A 246 15.91 7.45 -3.69
CA ASP A 246 17.20 8.11 -3.49
C ASP A 246 18.18 7.79 -4.63
N ARG A 247 18.22 6.52 -5.07
CA ARG A 247 19.09 6.08 -6.17
C ARG A 247 18.72 6.74 -7.50
N LEU A 248 17.42 6.76 -7.83
CA LEU A 248 16.90 7.43 -9.02
C LEU A 248 17.16 8.94 -8.98
N ALA A 249 17.01 9.56 -7.80
CA ALA A 249 17.32 10.97 -7.60
C ALA A 249 18.80 11.29 -7.83
N ALA A 250 19.70 10.50 -7.26
CA ALA A 250 21.14 10.65 -7.47
C ALA A 250 21.56 10.48 -8.94
N ALA A 251 20.85 9.63 -9.69
CA ALA A 251 21.06 9.41 -11.11
C ALA A 251 20.36 10.46 -12.03
N GLY A 252 19.66 11.44 -11.46
CA GLY A 252 18.95 12.46 -12.22
C GLY A 252 17.73 11.94 -12.99
N ILE A 253 17.21 10.76 -12.64
CA ILE A 253 16.07 10.15 -13.32
C ILE A 253 14.77 10.77 -12.77
N PRO A 254 13.91 11.39 -13.59
CA PRO A 254 12.66 11.98 -13.11
C PRO A 254 11.76 10.97 -12.40
N ARG A 255 11.04 11.42 -11.38
CA ARG A 255 10.17 10.58 -10.54
C ARG A 255 8.84 11.30 -10.38
N LEU A 256 7.74 10.58 -10.59
CA LEU A 256 6.38 11.07 -10.41
C LEU A 256 5.64 10.14 -9.46
N GLY A 257 5.09 10.69 -8.36
CA GLY A 257 4.20 9.99 -7.46
C GLY A 257 2.72 10.19 -7.86
N ILE A 258 1.90 9.16 -7.67
CA ILE A 258 0.44 9.24 -7.78
C ILE A 258 -0.17 8.55 -6.56
N GLY A 259 -1.20 9.17 -5.96
CA GLY A 259 -1.77 8.70 -4.70
C GLY A 259 -0.89 9.12 -3.53
N LYS A 260 -0.78 8.26 -2.49
CA LYS A 260 -0.14 8.62 -1.22
C LYS A 260 1.35 8.26 -1.13
N VAL A 261 2.03 8.09 -2.27
CA VAL A 261 3.43 7.65 -2.28
C VAL A 261 4.33 8.64 -1.52
N ASP A 262 4.25 9.94 -1.79
CA ASP A 262 5.02 10.94 -1.03
C ASP A 262 4.77 10.88 0.48
N ASP A 263 3.53 10.74 0.94
CA ASP A 263 3.21 10.56 2.36
C ASP A 263 3.90 9.31 2.94
N LEU A 264 3.97 8.20 2.20
CA LEU A 264 4.62 6.97 2.64
C LEU A 264 6.15 7.08 2.72
N PHE A 265 6.75 8.06 2.04
CA PHE A 265 8.19 8.34 2.05
C PHE A 265 8.53 9.68 2.71
N ALA A 266 7.58 10.32 3.41
CA ALA A 266 7.71 11.65 4.00
C ALA A 266 8.24 12.73 3.02
N GLY A 267 7.83 12.63 1.74
CA GLY A 267 8.27 13.51 0.66
C GLY A 267 9.72 13.31 0.21
N ARG A 268 10.42 12.32 0.75
CA ARG A 268 11.83 12.07 0.42
C ARG A 268 11.97 11.60 -1.02
N ASN A 269 12.56 12.47 -1.85
CA ASN A 269 12.87 12.23 -3.25
C ASN A 269 11.67 11.91 -4.17
N ILE A 270 10.44 12.18 -3.72
CA ILE A 270 9.24 12.04 -4.55
C ILE A 270 8.16 13.01 -4.09
N ALA A 271 7.37 13.51 -5.05
CA ALA A 271 6.17 14.28 -4.80
C ALA A 271 5.01 13.61 -5.55
N SER A 272 3.82 13.61 -4.95
CA SER A 272 2.65 12.96 -5.56
C SER A 272 1.53 13.93 -5.87
N GLU A 273 0.77 13.60 -6.92
CA GLU A 273 -0.61 14.09 -7.04
C GLU A 273 -1.55 13.12 -6.31
N HIS A 274 -2.25 13.61 -5.29
CA HIS A 274 -3.10 12.78 -4.44
C HIS A 274 -4.45 12.50 -5.11
N THR A 275 -4.89 11.26 -5.04
CA THR A 275 -6.15 10.79 -5.64
C THR A 275 -7.08 10.24 -4.57
N ALA A 276 -8.37 10.62 -4.63
CA ALA A 276 -9.35 10.20 -3.64
C ALA A 276 -9.94 8.80 -3.91
N THR A 277 -10.00 8.41 -5.19
CA THR A 277 -10.57 7.13 -5.65
C THR A 277 -9.62 6.41 -6.61
N ASN A 278 -9.84 5.10 -6.78
CA ASN A 278 -9.15 4.29 -7.77
C ASN A 278 -9.41 4.81 -9.19
N ALA A 279 -10.63 5.28 -9.48
CA ALA A 279 -10.96 5.87 -10.77
C ALA A 279 -10.18 7.17 -11.05
N ASP A 280 -9.90 7.97 -10.01
CA ASP A 280 -9.02 9.14 -10.12
C ASP A 280 -7.57 8.70 -10.37
N ALA A 281 -7.09 7.68 -9.63
CA ALA A 281 -5.76 7.10 -9.82
C ALA A 281 -5.56 6.59 -11.24
N TYR A 282 -6.52 5.82 -11.79
CA TYR A 282 -6.48 5.30 -13.16
C TYR A 282 -6.39 6.42 -14.20
N ARG A 283 -7.20 7.48 -14.05
CA ARG A 283 -7.13 8.66 -14.92
C ARG A 283 -5.78 9.38 -14.81
N MET A 284 -5.20 9.42 -13.61
CA MET A 284 -3.89 10.05 -13.40
C MET A 284 -2.75 9.23 -13.99
N ILE A 285 -2.80 7.89 -13.85
CA ILE A 285 -1.83 6.99 -14.47
C ILE A 285 -1.86 7.12 -15.99
N GLU A 286 -3.06 7.19 -16.58
CA GLU A 286 -3.22 7.42 -18.02
C GLU A 286 -2.53 8.72 -18.46
N ARG A 287 -2.79 9.84 -17.77
CA ARG A 287 -2.13 11.12 -18.05
C ARG A 287 -0.62 11.05 -17.88
N ALA A 288 -0.14 10.45 -16.79
CA ALA A 288 1.28 10.28 -16.54
C ALA A 288 1.98 9.50 -17.66
N LEU A 289 1.34 8.46 -18.21
CA LEU A 289 1.86 7.70 -19.35
C LEU A 289 1.71 8.42 -20.69
N ASP A 290 0.85 9.43 -20.81
CA ASP A 290 0.77 10.27 -22.00
C ASP A 290 1.82 11.40 -21.95
N ASP A 291 2.06 11.99 -20.78
CA ASP A 291 2.87 13.20 -20.60
C ASP A 291 4.35 12.93 -20.26
N THR A 292 4.65 11.79 -19.60
CA THR A 292 6.03 11.49 -19.17
C THR A 292 6.85 10.94 -20.34
N VAL A 293 7.94 11.62 -20.68
CA VAL A 293 8.87 11.20 -21.76
C VAL A 293 9.83 10.11 -21.28
N ALA A 294 10.35 10.24 -20.06
CA ALA A 294 11.29 9.32 -19.43
C ALA A 294 11.20 9.47 -17.91
N GLY A 295 11.42 8.38 -17.16
CA GLY A 295 11.43 8.42 -15.70
C GLY A 295 10.63 7.31 -15.03
N PHE A 296 10.55 7.40 -13.71
CA PHE A 296 9.86 6.44 -12.86
C PHE A 296 8.52 6.99 -12.38
N ILE A 297 7.44 6.22 -12.57
CA ILE A 297 6.10 6.54 -12.07
C ILE A 297 5.80 5.58 -10.93
N PHE A 298 5.57 6.10 -9.73
CA PHE A 298 5.25 5.27 -8.57
C PHE A 298 3.83 5.59 -8.09
N VAL A 299 2.98 4.57 -8.06
CA VAL A 299 1.55 4.75 -7.86
C VAL A 299 1.08 3.91 -6.68
N ASN A 300 0.21 4.50 -5.86
CA ASN A 300 -0.51 3.83 -4.79
C ASN A 300 -2.03 4.01 -5.00
N VAL A 301 -2.74 2.89 -5.23
CA VAL A 301 -4.18 2.82 -5.52
C VAL A 301 -4.91 2.34 -4.26
N ILE A 302 -5.61 3.26 -3.59
CA ILE A 302 -5.91 3.15 -2.14
C ILE A 302 -7.24 2.49 -1.74
N GLU A 303 -8.22 2.34 -2.63
CA GLU A 303 -9.57 1.96 -2.17
C GLU A 303 -9.70 0.49 -1.76
N PHE A 304 -8.85 -0.38 -2.31
CA PHE A 304 -8.75 -1.79 -1.93
C PHE A 304 -8.47 -1.94 -0.43
N ASP A 305 -7.62 -1.09 0.12
CA ASP A 305 -7.33 -1.02 1.55
C ASP A 305 -8.34 -0.12 2.32
N GLN A 306 -8.37 1.18 1.99
CA GLN A 306 -9.01 2.20 2.84
C GLN A 306 -10.54 2.17 2.79
N THR A 307 -11.11 1.79 1.64
CA THR A 307 -12.56 1.84 1.41
C THR A 307 -13.19 0.48 1.64
N TRP A 308 -12.54 -0.61 1.21
CA TRP A 308 -13.15 -1.94 1.22
C TRP A 308 -12.51 -2.91 2.21
N GLY A 309 -11.18 -3.05 2.21
CA GLY A 309 -10.44 -3.98 3.09
C GLY A 309 -10.73 -3.75 4.57
N HIS A 310 -10.33 -2.60 5.12
CA HIS A 310 -10.55 -2.24 6.53
C HIS A 310 -12.02 -2.22 6.97
N ARG A 311 -12.96 -2.16 6.00
CA ARG A 311 -14.41 -2.13 6.27
C ARG A 311 -15.08 -3.49 6.10
N ASN A 312 -14.31 -4.52 5.75
CA ASN A 312 -14.80 -5.86 5.44
C ASN A 312 -15.93 -5.85 4.40
N ASP A 313 -15.80 -4.99 3.39
CA ASP A 313 -16.79 -4.79 2.32
C ASP A 313 -16.43 -5.65 1.10
N VAL A 314 -16.78 -6.93 1.17
CA VAL A 314 -16.56 -7.90 0.07
C VAL A 314 -17.23 -7.45 -1.24
N PRO A 315 -18.51 -7.00 -1.26
CA PRO A 315 -19.13 -6.51 -2.50
C PRO A 315 -18.40 -5.32 -3.12
N GLY A 316 -18.01 -4.33 -2.31
CA GLY A 316 -17.24 -3.18 -2.76
C GLY A 316 -15.87 -3.56 -3.33
N PHE A 317 -15.16 -4.46 -2.63
CA PHE A 317 -13.88 -4.98 -3.08
C PHE A 317 -13.99 -5.68 -4.44
N HIS A 318 -15.00 -6.53 -4.61
CA HIS A 318 -15.25 -7.24 -5.88
C HIS A 318 -15.60 -6.27 -7.02
N GLU A 319 -16.39 -5.22 -6.76
CA GLU A 319 -16.65 -4.20 -7.78
C GLU A 319 -15.37 -3.43 -8.15
N GLY A 320 -14.52 -3.12 -7.16
CA GLY A 320 -13.19 -2.55 -7.40
C GLY A 320 -12.31 -3.41 -8.31
N LEU A 321 -12.32 -4.73 -8.12
CA LEU A 321 -11.61 -5.68 -8.99
C LEU A 321 -12.13 -5.64 -10.44
N LYS A 322 -13.45 -5.57 -10.63
CA LYS A 322 -14.05 -5.46 -11.97
C LYS A 322 -13.66 -4.14 -12.67
N GLN A 323 -13.61 -3.05 -11.91
CA GLN A 323 -13.18 -1.75 -12.44
C GLN A 323 -11.70 -1.76 -12.83
N LEU A 324 -10.84 -2.36 -12.00
CA LEU A 324 -9.43 -2.58 -12.32
C LEU A 324 -9.28 -3.38 -13.62
N ASP A 325 -9.96 -4.54 -13.71
CA ASP A 325 -9.91 -5.40 -14.89
C ASP A 325 -10.37 -4.69 -16.17
N ALA A 326 -11.47 -3.93 -16.09
CA ALA A 326 -11.99 -3.15 -17.21
C ALA A 326 -11.06 -1.99 -17.64
N TRP A 327 -10.21 -1.51 -16.73
CA TRP A 327 -9.25 -0.44 -17.00
C TRP A 327 -7.96 -0.93 -17.69
N ILE A 328 -7.55 -2.20 -17.50
CA ILE A 328 -6.32 -2.77 -18.07
C ILE A 328 -6.12 -2.46 -19.57
N PRO A 329 -7.12 -2.62 -20.47
CA PRO A 329 -6.91 -2.32 -21.89
C PRO A 329 -6.57 -0.84 -22.17
N ARG A 330 -7.09 0.08 -21.36
CA ARG A 330 -6.80 1.52 -21.49
C ARG A 330 -5.38 1.84 -21.06
N LEU A 331 -4.87 1.13 -20.05
CA LEU A 331 -3.48 1.21 -19.65
C LEU A 331 -2.56 0.67 -20.76
N GLU A 332 -2.81 -0.55 -21.24
CA GLU A 332 -1.96 -1.20 -22.25
C GLU A 332 -1.86 -0.39 -23.54
N ALA A 333 -2.93 0.29 -23.97
CA ALA A 333 -2.92 1.17 -25.13
C ALA A 333 -1.91 2.35 -25.03
N ARG A 334 -1.44 2.67 -23.81
CA ARG A 334 -0.47 3.75 -23.55
C ARG A 334 0.94 3.27 -23.27
N ILE A 335 1.12 1.97 -23.08
CA ILE A 335 2.43 1.32 -22.92
C ILE A 335 3.12 1.30 -24.29
N LYS A 336 4.32 1.85 -24.38
CA LYS A 336 5.04 2.06 -25.66
C LYS A 336 6.52 1.74 -25.51
N GLY A 337 7.19 1.44 -26.64
CA GLY A 337 8.66 1.37 -26.71
C GLY A 337 9.28 0.42 -25.69
N ASP A 338 10.13 0.96 -24.82
CA ASP A 338 10.86 0.21 -23.78
C ASP A 338 10.16 0.30 -22.41
N ASP A 339 8.88 0.63 -22.32
CA ASP A 339 8.19 0.76 -21.03
C ASP A 339 8.22 -0.55 -20.23
N LEU A 340 8.44 -0.43 -18.92
CA LEU A 340 8.31 -1.52 -17.93
C LEU A 340 7.25 -1.14 -16.89
N ILE A 341 6.12 -1.84 -16.87
CA ILE A 341 5.07 -1.63 -15.88
C ILE A 341 5.01 -2.86 -14.97
N ILE A 342 4.99 -2.66 -13.66
CA ILE A 342 4.86 -3.71 -12.65
C ILE A 342 3.62 -3.42 -11.81
N PHE A 343 2.66 -4.33 -11.84
CA PHE A 343 1.55 -4.36 -10.89
C PHE A 343 1.90 -5.22 -9.70
N THR A 344 1.53 -4.74 -8.51
CA THR A 344 1.72 -5.48 -7.25
C THR A 344 0.79 -4.95 -6.16
N ALA A 345 0.99 -5.43 -4.93
CA ALA A 345 0.45 -4.87 -3.70
C ALA A 345 1.59 -4.74 -2.67
N ASP A 346 1.29 -4.23 -1.49
CA ASP A 346 2.25 -3.99 -0.40
C ASP A 346 1.92 -4.77 0.88
N HIS A 347 0.74 -5.36 0.95
CA HIS A 347 0.28 -6.34 1.96
C HIS A 347 -1.06 -6.93 1.49
N GLY A 348 -1.69 -7.75 2.35
CA GLY A 348 -3.10 -8.10 2.23
C GLY A 348 -3.99 -7.24 3.11
N ASN A 349 -5.28 -7.20 2.81
CA ASN A 349 -6.32 -6.66 3.69
C ASN A 349 -7.62 -7.42 3.39
N ASP A 350 -7.71 -8.62 3.94
CA ASP A 350 -8.76 -9.59 3.60
C ASP A 350 -10.12 -9.19 4.19
N PRO A 351 -11.09 -8.76 3.34
CA PRO A 351 -12.37 -8.24 3.81
C PRO A 351 -13.33 -9.34 4.28
N THR A 352 -12.91 -10.61 4.25
CA THR A 352 -13.73 -11.75 4.68
C THR A 352 -13.45 -12.21 6.11
N THR A 353 -12.42 -11.63 6.76
CA THR A 353 -12.06 -11.96 8.14
C THR A 353 -12.73 -11.03 9.15
N PRO A 354 -12.82 -11.41 10.44
CA PRO A 354 -13.30 -10.50 11.49
C PRO A 354 -12.33 -9.35 11.81
N SER A 355 -11.08 -9.45 11.37
CA SER A 355 -10.06 -8.40 11.57
C SER A 355 -10.47 -7.14 10.82
N THR A 356 -10.07 -5.98 11.33
CA THR A 356 -10.10 -4.71 10.59
C THR A 356 -8.69 -4.14 10.40
N ASP A 357 -7.66 -4.94 10.70
CA ASP A 357 -6.25 -4.66 10.48
C ASP A 357 -5.81 -5.35 9.17
N HIS A 358 -4.65 -4.95 8.64
CA HIS A 358 -4.08 -5.60 7.46
C HIS A 358 -3.79 -7.09 7.72
N SER A 359 -3.66 -7.87 6.65
CA SER A 359 -3.26 -9.27 6.71
C SER A 359 -1.84 -9.47 6.15
N ARG A 360 -1.05 -10.30 6.84
CA ARG A 360 0.27 -10.74 6.38
C ARG A 360 0.11 -11.65 5.16
N GLU A 361 0.26 -11.15 3.95
CA GLU A 361 0.05 -11.95 2.74
C GLU A 361 1.16 -11.77 1.72
N ALA A 362 1.25 -12.74 0.81
CA ALA A 362 2.03 -12.59 -0.41
C ALA A 362 1.31 -11.58 -1.30
N VAL A 363 2.05 -10.94 -2.20
CA VAL A 363 1.49 -9.98 -3.15
C VAL A 363 1.70 -10.47 -4.58
N PRO A 364 0.76 -10.24 -5.50
CA PRO A 364 0.96 -10.62 -6.89
C PRO A 364 2.07 -9.77 -7.52
N ILE A 365 2.74 -10.31 -8.52
CA ILE A 365 3.58 -9.55 -9.44
C ILE A 365 3.09 -9.82 -10.85
N LEU A 366 2.74 -8.76 -11.58
CA LEU A 366 2.52 -8.81 -13.03
C LEU A 366 3.39 -7.74 -13.68
N ALA A 367 4.44 -8.16 -14.38
CA ALA A 367 5.32 -7.26 -15.12
C ALA A 367 4.99 -7.33 -16.61
N LEU A 368 4.69 -6.17 -17.21
CA LEU A 368 4.29 -6.06 -18.62
C LEU A 368 5.01 -4.90 -19.30
N GLY A 369 5.10 -4.98 -20.62
CA GLY A 369 5.80 -4.03 -21.46
C GLY A 369 6.14 -4.64 -22.81
N PRO A 370 6.46 -3.85 -23.84
CA PRO A 370 6.65 -4.38 -25.19
C PRO A 370 7.85 -5.33 -25.31
N ARG A 371 8.82 -5.21 -24.38
CA ARG A 371 10.00 -6.08 -24.28
C ARG A 371 9.92 -7.10 -23.15
N VAL A 372 8.83 -7.14 -22.41
CA VAL A 372 8.64 -8.11 -21.33
C VAL A 372 8.12 -9.41 -21.92
N ARG A 373 8.89 -10.48 -21.77
CA ARG A 373 8.53 -11.84 -22.13
C ARG A 373 7.60 -12.41 -21.06
N PRO A 374 6.47 -13.04 -21.43
CA PRO A 374 5.66 -13.75 -20.47
C PRO A 374 6.43 -14.91 -19.86
N THR A 375 6.75 -14.80 -18.58
CA THR A 375 7.63 -15.74 -17.87
C THR A 375 7.16 -15.90 -16.43
N ALA A 376 7.15 -17.14 -15.94
CA ALA A 376 6.89 -17.41 -14.53
C ALA A 376 8.08 -16.92 -13.70
N LEU A 377 7.82 -15.97 -12.81
CA LEU A 377 8.77 -15.43 -11.83
C LEU A 377 8.93 -16.35 -10.61
N GLY A 378 7.96 -17.25 -10.42
CA GLY A 378 7.85 -18.07 -9.21
C GLY A 378 7.49 -17.23 -7.99
N GLU A 379 7.94 -17.70 -6.83
CA GLU A 379 7.83 -16.98 -5.56
C GLU A 379 9.12 -16.20 -5.29
N ARG A 380 9.01 -14.88 -5.17
CA ARG A 380 10.11 -13.97 -4.85
C ARG A 380 10.21 -13.82 -3.34
N SER A 381 11.44 -13.82 -2.81
CA SER A 381 11.68 -13.84 -1.36
C SER A 381 11.47 -12.50 -0.63
N THR A 382 11.24 -11.42 -1.38
CA THR A 382 11.04 -10.06 -0.84
C THR A 382 10.35 -9.18 -1.87
N PHE A 383 9.59 -8.17 -1.43
CA PHE A 383 9.04 -7.15 -2.33
C PHE A 383 10.15 -6.30 -2.98
N ALA A 384 11.34 -6.24 -2.36
CA ALA A 384 12.48 -5.47 -2.84
C ALA A 384 12.98 -5.89 -4.24
N ASP A 385 12.64 -7.09 -4.69
CA ASP A 385 12.97 -7.57 -6.05
C ASP A 385 12.37 -6.68 -7.15
N MET A 386 11.23 -6.04 -6.87
CA MET A 386 10.60 -5.08 -7.81
C MET A 386 11.42 -3.81 -7.93
N GLY A 387 11.84 -3.22 -6.80
CA GLY A 387 12.71 -2.04 -6.82
C GLY A 387 14.09 -2.32 -7.39
N ALA A 388 14.66 -3.49 -7.10
CA ALA A 388 15.93 -3.92 -7.68
C ALA A 388 15.82 -4.06 -9.21
N THR A 389 14.68 -4.52 -9.71
CA THR A 389 14.39 -4.60 -11.15
C THR A 389 14.26 -3.24 -11.81
N VAL A 390 13.61 -2.28 -11.16
CA VAL A 390 13.56 -0.90 -11.67
C VAL A 390 14.95 -0.25 -11.64
N ALA A 391 15.75 -0.50 -10.60
CA ALA A 391 17.12 0.00 -10.51
C ALA A 391 18.00 -0.55 -11.65
N GLU A 392 17.94 -1.85 -11.93
CA GLU A 392 18.65 -2.48 -13.06
C GLU A 392 18.15 -1.92 -14.40
N TYR A 393 16.84 -1.75 -14.57
CA TYR A 393 16.22 -1.24 -15.79
C TYR A 393 16.77 0.14 -16.19
N PHE A 394 16.96 1.01 -15.20
CA PHE A 394 17.57 2.33 -15.38
C PHE A 394 19.10 2.33 -15.34
N GLY A 395 19.75 1.21 -15.04
CA GLY A 395 21.20 1.11 -14.93
C GLY A 395 21.77 1.88 -13.74
N VAL A 396 21.02 1.99 -12.65
CA VAL A 396 21.44 2.76 -11.48
C VAL A 396 22.37 1.94 -10.58
N ALA A 397 23.48 2.55 -10.18
CA ALA A 397 24.47 1.97 -9.29
C ALA A 397 24.75 2.88 -8.08
N PRO A 398 25.18 2.32 -6.93
CA PRO A 398 25.28 0.89 -6.65
C PRO A 398 23.88 0.25 -6.46
N PRO A 399 23.78 -1.09 -6.47
CA PRO A 399 22.52 -1.80 -6.23
C PRO A 399 21.82 -1.37 -4.93
N LEU A 400 20.52 -1.65 -4.84
CA LEU A 400 19.78 -1.52 -3.59
C LEU A 400 20.33 -2.48 -2.54
N ALA A 401 20.15 -2.12 -1.26
CA ALA A 401 20.63 -2.94 -0.15
C ALA A 401 19.91 -4.29 -0.06
N ALA A 402 18.67 -4.36 -0.56
CA ALA A 402 17.88 -5.57 -0.65
C ALA A 402 17.22 -5.72 -2.02
N GLY A 403 16.88 -6.96 -2.34
CA GLY A 403 16.24 -7.35 -3.59
C GLY A 403 17.21 -7.95 -4.60
N THR A 404 16.72 -8.91 -5.36
CA THR A 404 17.38 -9.50 -6.53
C THR A 404 16.53 -9.20 -7.75
N SER A 405 17.09 -8.51 -8.73
CA SER A 405 16.34 -8.20 -9.95
C SER A 405 15.92 -9.48 -10.69
N PHE A 406 14.77 -9.42 -11.35
CA PHE A 406 14.32 -10.42 -12.33
C PHE A 406 14.37 -9.90 -13.77
N LEU A 407 14.95 -8.72 -14.02
CA LEU A 407 14.92 -8.06 -15.32
C LEU A 407 15.50 -8.95 -16.43
N SER A 408 16.70 -9.47 -16.24
CA SER A 408 17.37 -10.34 -17.22
C SER A 408 16.57 -11.60 -17.61
N GLY A 409 15.75 -12.12 -16.69
CA GLY A 409 14.86 -13.25 -16.95
C GLY A 409 13.71 -12.90 -17.88
N VAL A 410 13.17 -11.68 -17.76
CA VAL A 410 11.94 -11.28 -18.45
C VAL A 410 12.17 -10.33 -19.62
N TRP A 411 13.32 -9.66 -19.71
CA TRP A 411 13.57 -8.62 -20.70
C TRP A 411 14.17 -9.20 -21.99
N ALA A 412 13.57 -8.85 -23.14
CA ALA A 412 14.02 -9.25 -24.48
C ALA A 412 15.03 -8.30 -25.08
#